data_AF-A0A672Z9N7-F1
#
_entry.id   AF-A0A672Z9N7-F1
#
_cell.length_a   1.000
_cell.length_b   1.000
_cell.length_c   1.000
_cell.angle_alpha   90.00
_cell.angle_beta   90.00
_cell.angle_gamma   90.00
#
_symmetry.space_group_name_H-M   'P 1'
#
loop_
_entity.id
_entity.type
_entity.pdbx_description
1 polymer ?
#
loop_
_entity_poly.entity_id
_entity_poly.type
_entity_poly.pdbx_seq_one_letter_code
_entity_poly.pdbx_strand_id
1 'polypeptide(L)'
;SGFHGDSTSSSSASSSAGHLEFCDQCLKYVSFLLGTLTETDSGLCPCHVFSQVMWSDFLNCTNTAAKFRCVFNEFPFFNYVQSKALDDVLYTGKNFVACAPTGSGKTVLFELAIIRLLMETSEPWGDVKAVYMAPIKALCSQCFESWKRKFGPLGLRCKELTGDTEIDDFFEIQDSHIILTTPEKWDSMTRKWKDNCLLQLVRLFLIDEVHVVKDATRGATLEVVVSRMKAVNAYRTAQNPEGGLSMRFIAVSATIPNICDVSR
;
A
#
# COMPACT_ATOMS: atom_id res chain seq x y z
N SER A 1 -33.17 28.25 54.61
CA SER A 1 -32.27 27.09 54.50
C SER A 1 -32.49 26.47 53.13
N GLY A 2 -31.66 26.64 52.10
CA GLY A 2 -30.20 26.60 52.07
C GLY A 2 -29.75 25.18 51.65
N PHE A 3 -28.88 25.10 50.61
CA PHE A 3 -28.29 23.96 49.87
C PHE A 3 -29.02 23.58 48.57
N HIS A 4 -28.62 24.03 47.36
CA HIS A 4 -27.37 23.85 46.57
C HIS A 4 -26.99 22.39 46.31
N GLY A 5 -26.96 22.03 45.02
CA GLY A 5 -26.49 20.75 44.49
C GLY A 5 -26.71 20.65 42.99
N ASP A 6 -25.92 21.40 42.21
CA ASP A 6 -25.70 21.14 40.79
C ASP A 6 -25.12 19.72 40.60
N SER A 7 -25.65 18.98 39.64
CA SER A 7 -24.98 17.81 39.07
C SER A 7 -25.08 17.84 37.54
N THR A 8 -24.18 18.64 36.95
CA THR A 8 -23.65 18.38 35.61
C THR A 8 -22.79 17.11 35.65
N SER A 9 -23.13 16.09 34.87
CA SER A 9 -22.14 15.11 34.38
C SER A 9 -22.64 14.33 33.16
N SER A 10 -22.19 14.77 31.99
CA SER A 10 -21.58 13.96 30.93
C SER A 10 -22.24 12.64 30.53
N SER A 11 -22.99 12.66 29.43
CA SER A 11 -23.30 11.46 28.63
C SER A 11 -23.04 11.73 27.15
N SER A 12 -21.77 11.82 26.77
CA SER A 12 -21.34 11.77 25.36
C SER A 12 -19.83 11.48 25.24
N ALA A 13 -19.40 10.24 25.52
CA ALA A 13 -18.00 9.83 25.31
C ALA A 13 -17.79 8.30 25.16
N SER A 14 -18.76 7.54 24.64
CA SER A 14 -18.64 6.06 24.56
C SER A 14 -18.77 5.46 23.16
N SER A 15 -18.86 6.25 22.09
CA SER A 15 -18.96 5.71 20.71
C SER A 15 -17.65 5.74 19.92
N SER A 16 -16.64 6.53 20.33
CA SER A 16 -15.38 6.70 19.58
C SER A 16 -14.31 5.64 19.91
N ALA A 17 -14.39 4.97 21.07
CA ALA A 17 -13.36 4.02 21.52
C ALA A 17 -13.34 2.71 20.70
N GLY A 18 -14.50 2.14 20.36
CA GLY A 18 -14.58 0.88 19.61
C GLY A 18 -14.17 0.99 18.13
N HIS A 19 -14.23 2.20 17.55
CA HIS A 19 -13.81 2.44 16.16
C HIS A 19 -12.29 2.43 15.99
N LEU A 20 -11.55 2.93 17.00
CA LEU A 20 -10.09 2.95 17.02
C LEU A 20 -9.53 1.54 17.23
N GLU A 21 -10.12 0.75 18.14
CA GLU A 21 -9.71 -0.64 18.39
C GLU A 21 -9.78 -1.54 17.14
N PHE A 22 -10.76 -1.31 16.24
CA PHE A 22 -10.95 -2.16 15.06
C PHE A 22 -9.91 -1.94 13.95
N CYS A 23 -9.52 -0.68 13.70
CA CYS A 23 -8.44 -0.32 12.79
C CYS A 23 -7.09 -0.76 13.39
N ASP A 24 -6.92 -0.57 14.69
CA ASP A 24 -5.73 -0.98 15.45
C ASP A 24 -5.49 -2.50 15.40
N GLN A 25 -6.54 -3.32 15.52
CA GLN A 25 -6.38 -4.78 15.44
C GLN A 25 -6.11 -5.29 14.00
N CYS A 26 -6.64 -4.63 12.97
CA CYS A 26 -6.25 -4.89 11.58
C CYS A 26 -4.78 -4.53 11.35
N LEU A 27 -4.37 -3.34 11.81
CA LEU A 27 -3.00 -2.87 11.68
C LEU A 27 -2.04 -3.79 12.42
N LYS A 28 -2.34 -4.19 13.66
CA LYS A 28 -1.56 -5.16 14.42
C LYS A 28 -1.46 -6.50 13.72
N TYR A 29 -2.55 -7.01 13.16
CA TYR A 29 -2.53 -8.29 12.44
C TYR A 29 -1.68 -8.20 11.17
N VAL A 30 -1.83 -7.14 10.39
CA VAL A 30 -1.07 -6.94 9.15
C VAL A 30 0.38 -6.62 9.43
N SER A 31 0.65 -5.82 10.47
CA SER A 31 2.01 -5.53 10.91
C SER A 31 2.68 -6.77 11.48
N PHE A 32 1.95 -7.63 12.19
CA PHE A 32 2.40 -8.97 12.59
C PHE A 32 2.70 -9.84 11.37
N LEU A 33 1.77 -9.93 10.40
CA LEU A 33 1.95 -10.67 9.17
C LEU A 33 3.17 -10.17 8.38
N LEU A 34 3.43 -8.86 8.34
CA LEU A 34 4.56 -8.25 7.63
C LEU A 34 5.85 -8.21 8.45
N GLY A 35 5.79 -8.47 9.76
CA GLY A 35 6.94 -8.42 10.67
C GLY A 35 7.44 -7.00 10.92
N THR A 36 6.54 -6.01 11.02
CA THR A 36 6.86 -4.61 11.28
C THR A 36 6.21 -4.08 12.55
N LEU A 37 6.74 -2.97 13.07
CA LEU A 37 6.24 -2.29 14.28
C LEU A 37 5.85 -0.82 14.02
N THR A 38 6.01 -0.31 12.79
CA THR A 38 5.68 1.08 12.46
C THR A 38 4.20 1.23 12.17
N GLU A 39 3.43 1.46 13.23
CA GLU A 39 2.03 1.88 13.16
C GLU A 39 2.00 3.41 13.09
N THR A 40 1.61 3.99 11.96
CA THR A 40 1.19 5.39 11.95
C THR A 40 -0.29 5.44 12.31
N ASP A 41 -0.59 5.52 13.59
CA ASP A 41 -1.94 5.80 14.06
C ASP A 41 -2.32 7.23 13.61
N SER A 42 -3.26 7.34 12.69
CA SER A 42 -3.89 8.60 12.36
C SER A 42 -5.18 8.72 13.17
N GLY A 43 -5.04 8.95 14.48
CA GLY A 43 -6.12 9.52 15.28
C GLY A 43 -6.58 10.83 14.62
N LEU A 44 -7.72 10.78 13.93
CA LEU A 44 -8.26 11.88 13.13
C LEU A 44 -9.02 12.85 14.05
N CYS A 45 -8.41 13.99 14.38
CA CYS A 45 -9.13 15.21 14.76
C CYS A 45 -8.96 16.25 13.65
N PRO A 46 -10.03 16.90 13.13
CA PRO A 46 -9.92 17.80 11.97
C PRO A 46 -9.35 19.20 12.27
N CYS A 47 -8.86 19.46 13.47
CA CYS A 47 -8.57 20.82 13.95
C CYS A 47 -7.09 21.04 14.30
N HIS A 48 -6.21 21.04 13.30
CA HIS A 48 -4.98 21.83 13.38
C HIS A 48 -4.54 22.24 11.97
N VAL A 49 -4.41 23.55 11.76
CA VAL A 49 -3.85 24.16 10.56
C VAL A 49 -2.36 23.84 10.54
N PHE A 50 -1.97 22.85 9.73
CA PHE A 50 -0.58 22.63 9.32
C PHE A 50 -0.49 22.73 7.79
N SER A 51 0.62 23.29 7.33
CA SER A 51 0.91 23.63 5.93
C SER A 51 0.74 22.41 5.02
N GLN A 52 -0.19 22.49 4.07
CA GLN A 52 -0.25 21.57 2.93
C GLN A 52 1.12 21.58 2.23
N VAL A 53 1.75 20.41 2.10
CA VAL A 53 3.07 20.30 1.48
C VAL A 53 2.90 20.32 -0.04
N MET A 54 3.55 21.28 -0.72
CA MET A 54 3.68 21.20 -2.18
C MET A 54 4.59 20.04 -2.52
N TRP A 55 4.09 19.11 -3.33
CA TRP A 55 4.92 18.00 -3.80
C TRP A 55 6.09 18.51 -4.65
N SER A 56 5.95 19.66 -5.31
CA SER A 56 7.00 20.31 -6.10
C SER A 56 8.19 20.77 -5.25
N ASP A 57 7.96 21.22 -4.01
CA ASP A 57 9.03 21.64 -3.09
C ASP A 57 9.87 20.44 -2.64
N PHE A 58 9.26 19.27 -2.53
CA PHE A 58 9.93 18.02 -2.16
C PHE A 58 10.74 17.40 -3.31
N LEU A 59 10.19 17.40 -4.53
CA LEU A 59 10.86 16.91 -5.74
C LEU A 59 11.89 17.92 -6.31
N ASN A 60 12.10 19.07 -5.66
CA ASN A 60 13.13 20.07 -6.00
C ASN A 60 14.47 19.79 -5.30
N CYS A 61 14.48 19.06 -4.18
CA CYS A 61 15.68 18.90 -3.35
C CYS A 61 16.75 17.97 -3.96
N THR A 62 16.40 17.14 -4.95
CA THR A 62 17.38 16.34 -5.69
C THR A 62 17.05 16.35 -7.18
N ASN A 63 18.06 16.52 -8.03
CA ASN A 63 17.90 16.53 -9.49
C ASN A 63 17.20 15.24 -10.01
N THR A 64 17.38 14.13 -9.28
CA THR A 64 16.76 12.83 -9.51
C THR A 64 15.26 12.81 -9.25
N ALA A 65 14.74 13.68 -8.37
CA ALA A 65 13.33 13.72 -8.02
C ALA A 65 12.48 14.52 -9.04
N ALA A 66 13.10 15.47 -9.75
CA ALA A 66 12.43 16.32 -10.73
C ALA A 66 11.80 15.56 -11.90
N LYS A 67 12.33 14.38 -12.27
CA LYS A 67 11.75 13.54 -13.33
C LYS A 67 10.42 12.90 -12.95
N PHE A 68 10.13 12.73 -11.67
CA PHE A 68 8.90 12.07 -11.20
C PHE A 68 7.72 13.03 -11.04
N ARG A 69 7.90 14.32 -11.33
CA ARG A 69 6.87 15.35 -11.20
C ARG A 69 5.60 15.02 -11.98
N CYS A 70 5.75 14.43 -13.17
CA CYS A 70 4.62 14.07 -14.02
C CYS A 70 3.63 13.09 -13.38
N VAL A 71 4.05 12.35 -12.34
CA VAL A 71 3.19 11.38 -11.62
C VAL A 71 2.11 12.10 -10.78
N PHE A 72 2.39 13.31 -10.28
CA PHE A 72 1.52 14.05 -9.36
C PHE A 72 0.91 15.33 -9.94
N ASN A 73 0.93 15.50 -11.27
CA ASN A 73 0.44 16.71 -11.94
C ASN A 73 -1.08 16.98 -11.76
N GLU A 74 -1.85 16.02 -11.25
CA GLU A 74 -3.31 16.13 -11.11
C GLU A 74 -3.75 17.01 -9.93
N PHE A 75 -2.89 17.23 -8.94
CA PHE A 75 -3.19 18.04 -7.76
C PHE A 75 -1.94 18.82 -7.32
N PRO A 76 -2.05 20.04 -6.80
CA PRO A 76 -0.89 20.86 -6.43
C PRO A 76 -0.28 20.52 -5.06
N PHE A 77 -1.02 19.87 -4.16
CA PHE A 77 -0.59 19.57 -2.79
C PHE A 77 -1.00 18.18 -2.35
N PHE A 78 -0.19 17.55 -1.50
CA PHE A 78 -0.60 16.34 -0.80
C PHE A 78 -1.63 16.68 0.29
N ASN A 79 -2.63 15.80 0.45
CA ASN A 79 -3.56 15.92 1.57
C ASN A 79 -2.87 15.54 2.90
N TYR A 80 -3.62 15.63 4.00
CA TYR A 80 -3.09 15.38 5.35
C TYR A 80 -2.48 13.97 5.50
N VAL A 81 -3.19 12.93 5.05
CA VAL A 81 -2.73 11.53 5.17
C VAL A 81 -1.47 11.31 4.34
N GLN A 82 -1.47 11.82 3.12
CA GLN A 82 -0.33 11.73 2.20
C GLN A 82 0.89 12.46 2.75
N SER A 83 0.71 13.67 3.29
CA SER A 83 1.80 14.48 3.86
C SER A 83 2.39 13.81 5.11
N LYS A 84 1.56 13.24 5.99
CA LYS A 84 2.01 12.55 7.20
C LYS A 84 2.81 11.28 6.88
N ALA A 85 2.42 10.54 5.85
CA ALA A 85 3.08 9.29 5.45
C ALA A 85 4.27 9.49 4.49
N LEU A 86 4.47 10.72 3.98
CA LEU A 86 5.43 11.01 2.93
C LEU A 86 6.86 10.59 3.29
N ASP A 87 7.35 11.00 4.47
CA ASP A 87 8.72 10.72 4.90
C ASP A 87 8.97 9.22 5.08
N ASP A 88 8.02 8.51 5.71
CA ASP A 88 8.11 7.07 5.93
C ASP A 88 8.11 6.30 4.60
N VAL A 89 7.28 6.72 3.64
CA VAL A 89 7.15 6.03 2.36
C VAL A 89 8.30 6.38 1.40
N LEU A 90 8.66 7.65 1.27
CA LEU A 90 9.61 8.13 0.26
C LEU A 90 11.08 8.09 0.73
N TYR A 91 11.35 8.27 2.03
CA TYR A 91 12.73 8.37 2.52
C TYR A 91 13.23 7.18 3.32
N THR A 92 12.36 6.23 3.63
CA THR A 92 12.76 4.97 4.29
C THR A 92 12.55 3.78 3.35
N GLY A 93 13.33 2.72 3.57
CA GLY A 93 13.13 1.41 2.92
C GLY A 93 12.31 0.42 3.76
N LYS A 94 11.74 0.86 4.89
CA LYS A 94 11.02 -0.01 5.83
C LYS A 94 9.66 -0.40 5.26
N ASN A 95 9.14 -1.58 5.63
CA ASN A 95 7.74 -1.86 5.33
C ASN A 95 6.85 -0.87 6.06
N PHE A 96 5.70 -0.55 5.48
CA PHE A 96 4.82 0.49 5.96
C PHE A 96 3.37 0.02 5.92
N VAL A 97 2.60 0.36 6.95
CA VAL A 97 1.17 0.06 7.00
C VAL A 97 0.41 1.32 7.36
N ALA A 98 -0.61 1.66 6.57
CA ALA A 98 -1.50 2.79 6.85
C ALA A 98 -2.97 2.38 6.85
N CYS A 99 -3.75 3.01 7.73
CA CYS A 99 -5.20 2.89 7.79
C CYS A 99 -5.79 4.29 7.63
N ALA A 100 -6.61 4.50 6.61
CA ALA A 100 -7.27 5.78 6.40
C ALA A 100 -8.62 5.62 5.69
N PRO A 101 -9.58 6.53 5.87
CA PRO A 101 -10.91 6.43 5.24
C PRO A 101 -10.86 6.29 3.71
N THR A 102 -11.86 5.65 3.11
CA THR A 102 -12.01 5.62 1.65
C THR A 102 -12.13 7.06 1.12
N GLY A 103 -11.49 7.35 -0.02
CA GLY A 103 -11.41 8.71 -0.56
C GLY A 103 -10.29 9.60 0.03
N SER A 104 -9.52 9.13 1.02
CA SER A 104 -8.35 9.86 1.56
C SER A 104 -7.10 9.86 0.66
N GLY A 105 -7.21 9.40 -0.59
CA GLY A 105 -6.11 9.44 -1.56
C GLY A 105 -4.98 8.43 -1.28
N LYS A 106 -5.29 7.30 -0.64
CA LYS A 106 -4.38 6.22 -0.25
C LYS A 106 -3.51 5.69 -1.39
N THR A 107 -4.04 5.68 -2.61
CA THR A 107 -3.33 5.24 -3.82
C THR A 107 -2.03 6.01 -4.08
N VAL A 108 -1.96 7.28 -3.65
CA VAL A 108 -0.74 8.09 -3.77
C VAL A 108 0.41 7.54 -2.93
N LEU A 109 0.14 6.85 -1.82
CA LEU A 109 1.18 6.20 -1.01
C LEU A 109 1.88 5.08 -1.81
N PHE A 110 1.13 4.35 -2.63
CA PHE A 110 1.69 3.35 -3.52
C PHE A 110 2.54 3.99 -4.63
N GLU A 111 2.08 5.11 -5.18
CA GLU A 111 2.83 5.87 -6.20
C GLU A 111 4.16 6.39 -5.63
N LEU A 112 4.17 6.91 -4.40
CA LEU A 112 5.37 7.32 -3.68
C LEU A 112 6.33 6.15 -3.44
N ALA A 113 5.81 4.98 -3.06
CA ALA A 113 6.62 3.79 -2.85
C ALA A 113 7.28 3.29 -4.14
N ILE A 114 6.58 3.36 -5.27
CA ILE A 114 7.13 3.05 -6.59
C ILE A 114 8.24 4.05 -6.94
N ILE A 115 8.01 5.36 -6.76
CA ILE A 115 9.03 6.38 -7.02
C ILE A 115 10.28 6.12 -6.16
N ARG A 116 10.12 5.78 -4.88
CA ARG A 116 11.24 5.40 -4.01
C ARG A 116 12.03 4.23 -4.60
N LEU A 117 11.35 3.16 -5.02
CA LEU A 117 12.01 2.01 -5.64
C LEU A 117 12.83 2.41 -6.88
N LEU A 118 12.31 3.34 -7.70
CA LEU A 118 13.01 3.85 -8.88
C LEU A 118 14.18 4.77 -8.51
N MET A 119 14.09 5.53 -7.41
CA MET A 119 15.19 6.35 -6.90
C MET A 119 16.36 5.52 -6.37
N GLU A 120 16.07 4.32 -5.84
CA GLU A 120 17.08 3.37 -5.34
C GLU A 120 17.69 2.50 -6.45
N THR A 121 17.22 2.62 -7.70
CA THR A 121 17.66 1.77 -8.81
C THR A 121 18.15 2.60 -9.97
N SER A 122 19.34 2.29 -10.48
CA SER A 122 19.89 2.92 -11.67
C SER A 122 19.08 2.55 -12.91
N GLU A 123 18.88 3.53 -13.79
CA GLU A 123 18.32 3.27 -15.12
C GLU A 123 19.32 2.48 -15.99
N PRO A 124 18.85 1.60 -16.89
CA PRO A 124 17.44 1.27 -17.15
C PRO A 124 16.84 0.34 -16.07
N TRP A 125 15.58 0.54 -15.71
CA TRP A 125 14.88 -0.18 -14.63
C TRP A 125 14.48 -1.63 -14.97
N GLY A 126 15.23 -2.34 -15.81
CA GLY A 126 14.88 -3.68 -16.30
C GLY A 126 14.65 -4.72 -15.20
N ASP A 127 15.36 -4.61 -14.09
CA ASP A 127 15.25 -5.53 -12.95
C ASP A 127 14.25 -5.06 -11.87
N VAL A 128 13.51 -3.98 -12.12
CA VAL A 128 12.53 -3.44 -11.19
C VAL A 128 11.18 -4.13 -11.39
N LYS A 129 10.73 -4.83 -10.34
CA LYS A 129 9.38 -5.40 -10.27
C LYS A 129 8.65 -4.93 -9.02
N ALA A 130 7.52 -4.26 -9.24
CA ALA A 130 6.53 -3.94 -8.22
C ALA A 130 5.24 -4.72 -8.48
N VAL A 131 4.64 -5.27 -7.43
CA VAL A 131 3.34 -5.95 -7.48
C VAL A 131 2.35 -5.14 -6.66
N TYR A 132 1.24 -4.76 -7.27
CA TYR A 132 0.09 -4.15 -6.61
C TYR A 132 -1.06 -5.15 -6.57
N MET A 133 -1.57 -5.35 -5.37
CA MET A 133 -2.63 -6.30 -5.07
C MET A 133 -3.86 -5.55 -4.60
N ALA A 134 -4.93 -5.61 -5.38
CA ALA A 134 -6.22 -5.03 -5.02
C ALA A 134 -7.24 -6.13 -4.69
N PRO A 135 -8.26 -5.83 -3.87
CA PRO A 135 -9.24 -6.83 -3.50
C PRO A 135 -10.20 -7.14 -4.64
N ILE A 136 -10.35 -6.35 -5.70
CA ILE A 136 -11.26 -6.68 -6.79
C ILE A 136 -10.65 -6.29 -8.14
N LYS A 137 -11.06 -7.00 -9.19
CA LYS A 137 -10.60 -6.74 -10.56
C LYS A 137 -10.84 -5.29 -10.99
N ALA A 138 -12.00 -4.72 -10.67
CA ALA A 138 -12.34 -3.35 -11.00
C ALA A 138 -11.34 -2.31 -10.44
N LEU A 139 -10.84 -2.51 -9.21
CA LEU A 139 -9.80 -1.65 -8.63
C LEU A 139 -8.45 -1.84 -9.31
N CYS A 140 -8.12 -3.07 -9.73
CA CYS A 140 -6.94 -3.32 -10.55
C CYS A 140 -7.01 -2.55 -11.87
N SER A 141 -8.13 -2.65 -12.60
CA SER A 141 -8.29 -1.98 -13.90
C SER A 141 -8.23 -0.46 -13.76
N GLN A 142 -8.88 0.11 -12.74
CA GLN A 142 -8.81 1.54 -12.44
C GLN A 142 -7.37 2.00 -12.15
N CYS A 143 -6.65 1.27 -11.28
CA CYS A 143 -5.26 1.60 -10.97
C CYS A 143 -4.36 1.39 -12.20
N PHE A 144 -4.62 0.39 -13.03
CA PHE A 144 -3.83 0.10 -14.23
C PHE A 144 -3.92 1.26 -15.22
N GLU A 145 -5.12 1.76 -15.50
CA GLU A 145 -5.31 2.92 -16.38
C GLU A 145 -4.61 4.17 -15.86
N SER A 146 -4.73 4.43 -14.55
CA SER A 146 -4.06 5.55 -13.88
C SER A 146 -2.53 5.44 -13.97
N TRP A 147 -1.98 4.31 -13.57
CA TRP A 147 -0.54 4.11 -13.49
C TRP A 147 0.12 3.96 -14.85
N LYS A 148 -0.57 3.39 -15.84
CA LYS A 148 -0.13 3.40 -17.24
C LYS A 148 0.05 4.83 -17.75
N ARG A 149 -0.86 5.74 -17.40
CA ARG A 149 -0.78 7.16 -17.77
C ARG A 149 0.33 7.90 -17.03
N LYS A 150 0.49 7.64 -15.73
CA LYS A 150 1.47 8.33 -14.85
C LYS A 150 2.91 7.84 -15.06
N PHE A 151 3.12 6.53 -15.13
CA PHE A 151 4.45 5.91 -15.20
C PHE A 151 4.89 5.53 -16.62
N GLY A 152 3.96 5.43 -17.57
CA GLY A 152 4.28 5.17 -18.99
C GLY A 152 5.25 6.18 -19.61
N PRO A 153 5.10 7.50 -19.38
CA PRO A 153 6.06 8.51 -19.85
C PRO A 153 7.47 8.36 -19.27
N LEU A 154 7.61 7.65 -18.13
CA LEU A 154 8.91 7.32 -17.53
C LEU A 154 9.53 6.05 -18.16
N GLY A 155 8.84 5.38 -19.08
CA GLY A 155 9.30 4.13 -19.71
C GLY A 155 8.94 2.87 -18.92
N LEU A 156 8.13 2.97 -17.86
CA LEU A 156 7.65 1.82 -17.12
C LEU A 156 6.47 1.15 -17.84
N ARG A 157 6.48 -0.18 -17.82
CA ARG A 157 5.43 -1.03 -18.41
C ARG A 157 4.52 -1.56 -17.29
N CYS A 158 3.26 -1.15 -17.30
CA CYS A 158 2.25 -1.71 -16.40
C CYS A 158 1.57 -2.91 -17.07
N LYS A 159 1.21 -3.94 -16.30
CA LYS A 159 0.41 -5.09 -16.76
C LYS A 159 -0.67 -5.41 -15.74
N GLU A 160 -1.91 -5.51 -16.20
CA GLU A 160 -3.01 -6.03 -15.41
C GLU A 160 -3.06 -7.56 -15.56
N LEU A 161 -3.12 -8.26 -14.42
CA LEU A 161 -3.18 -9.70 -14.29
C LEU A 161 -4.43 -10.07 -13.48
N THR A 162 -5.58 -10.03 -14.15
CA THR A 162 -6.89 -10.30 -13.52
C THR A 162 -7.77 -11.24 -14.35
N GLY A 163 -7.39 -11.53 -15.60
CA GLY A 163 -8.11 -12.41 -16.52
C GLY A 163 -7.68 -13.88 -16.43
N ASP A 164 -8.22 -14.69 -17.33
CA ASP A 164 -8.10 -16.16 -17.29
C ASP A 164 -6.99 -16.71 -18.22
N THR A 165 -6.32 -15.85 -19.00
CA THR A 165 -5.38 -16.28 -20.07
C THR A 165 -3.93 -16.45 -19.58
N GLU A 166 -3.58 -17.66 -19.13
CA GLU A 166 -2.31 -17.88 -18.42
C GLU A 166 -1.02 -17.84 -19.26
N ILE A 167 -1.08 -18.14 -20.57
CA ILE A 167 0.11 -18.28 -21.43
C ILE A 167 0.63 -16.91 -21.90
N ASP A 168 -0.28 -16.05 -22.37
CA ASP A 168 0.06 -14.68 -22.80
C ASP A 168 0.52 -13.83 -21.61
N ASP A 169 0.02 -14.13 -20.41
CA ASP A 169 0.42 -13.47 -19.17
C ASP A 169 1.93 -13.65 -18.88
N PHE A 170 2.57 -14.78 -19.24
CA PHE A 170 3.96 -15.06 -18.86
C PHE A 170 4.98 -14.08 -19.45
N PHE A 171 5.01 -13.99 -20.79
CA PHE A 171 5.98 -13.15 -21.49
C PHE A 171 5.76 -11.67 -21.17
N GLU A 172 4.50 -11.25 -21.12
CA GLU A 172 4.15 -9.87 -20.79
C GLU A 172 4.51 -9.51 -19.34
N ILE A 173 4.36 -10.45 -18.40
CA ILE A 173 4.77 -10.23 -17.01
C ILE A 173 6.29 -10.11 -16.91
N GLN A 174 7.08 -10.91 -17.63
CA GLN A 174 8.55 -10.81 -17.62
C GLN A 174 9.05 -9.45 -18.09
N ASP A 175 8.37 -8.83 -19.05
CA ASP A 175 8.72 -7.49 -19.50
C ASP A 175 8.07 -6.37 -18.67
N SER A 176 7.00 -6.62 -17.91
CA SER A 176 6.34 -5.57 -17.11
C SER A 176 7.22 -5.07 -15.95
N HIS A 177 7.07 -3.82 -15.52
CA HIS A 177 7.72 -3.30 -14.31
C HIS A 177 6.76 -3.26 -13.12
N ILE A 178 5.47 -3.00 -13.41
CA ILE A 178 4.41 -2.89 -12.41
C ILE A 178 3.29 -3.86 -12.77
N ILE A 179 3.01 -4.80 -11.89
CA ILE A 179 1.99 -5.85 -12.08
C ILE A 179 0.82 -5.52 -11.16
N LEU A 180 -0.39 -5.43 -11.70
CA LEU A 180 -1.61 -5.19 -10.93
C LEU A 180 -2.47 -6.46 -10.96
N THR A 181 -2.79 -7.01 -9.79
CA THR A 181 -3.41 -8.34 -9.68
C THR A 181 -4.36 -8.43 -8.49
N THR A 182 -5.18 -9.47 -8.45
CA THR A 182 -5.90 -9.87 -7.22
C THR A 182 -5.10 -10.92 -6.43
N PRO A 183 -5.40 -11.11 -5.12
CA PRO A 183 -4.78 -12.18 -4.33
C PRO A 183 -4.96 -13.57 -4.95
N GLU A 184 -6.16 -13.87 -5.47
CA GLU A 184 -6.52 -15.18 -6.01
C GLU A 184 -5.72 -15.48 -7.29
N LYS A 185 -5.63 -14.50 -8.20
CA LYS A 185 -4.87 -14.67 -9.44
C LYS A 185 -3.37 -14.76 -9.17
N TRP A 186 -2.85 -13.96 -8.22
CA TRP A 186 -1.44 -14.05 -7.83
C TRP A 186 -1.12 -15.38 -7.15
N ASP A 187 -2.00 -15.90 -6.28
CA ASP A 187 -1.82 -17.21 -5.67
C ASP A 187 -1.79 -18.33 -6.72
N SER A 188 -2.75 -18.34 -7.66
CA SER A 188 -2.78 -19.31 -8.77
C SER A 188 -1.50 -19.24 -9.61
N MET A 189 -1.07 -18.03 -9.98
CA MET A 189 0.11 -17.80 -10.80
C MET A 189 1.38 -18.31 -10.10
N THR A 190 1.56 -17.95 -8.83
CA THR A 190 2.78 -18.29 -8.07
C THR A 190 2.85 -19.75 -7.64
N ARG A 191 1.74 -20.51 -7.68
CA ARG A 191 1.76 -21.99 -7.50
C ARG A 191 2.20 -22.75 -8.74
N LYS A 192 1.87 -22.24 -9.93
CA LYS A 192 2.08 -22.95 -11.21
C LYS A 192 3.48 -22.77 -11.79
N TRP A 193 4.16 -21.67 -11.46
CA TRP A 193 5.44 -21.34 -12.06
C TRP A 193 6.57 -22.07 -11.33
N LYS A 194 7.02 -23.16 -11.96
CA LYS A 194 7.93 -24.17 -11.40
C LYS A 194 9.35 -23.67 -11.10
N ASP A 195 9.71 -22.47 -11.52
CA ASP A 195 11.00 -21.85 -11.21
C ASP A 195 10.77 -20.39 -10.79
N ASN A 196 10.95 -20.10 -9.50
CA ASN A 196 10.62 -18.86 -8.78
C ASN A 196 11.37 -17.58 -9.25
N CYS A 197 11.92 -17.57 -10.46
CA CYS A 197 12.72 -16.48 -11.03
C CYS A 197 12.01 -15.12 -10.95
N LEU A 198 10.73 -15.04 -11.34
CA LEU A 198 9.99 -13.77 -11.23
C LEU A 198 9.82 -13.32 -9.78
N LEU A 199 9.50 -14.24 -8.86
CA LEU A 199 9.27 -13.90 -7.46
C LEU A 199 10.53 -13.33 -6.80
N GLN A 200 11.71 -13.78 -7.25
CA GLN A 200 13.00 -13.25 -6.81
C GLN A 200 13.28 -11.85 -7.34
N LEU A 201 12.65 -11.42 -8.44
CA LEU A 201 12.80 -10.07 -8.99
C LEU A 201 11.92 -9.04 -8.28
N VAL A 202 10.85 -9.47 -7.61
CA VAL A 202 9.94 -8.57 -6.89
C VAL A 202 10.69 -7.85 -5.76
N ARG A 203 10.72 -6.51 -5.84
CA ARG A 203 11.35 -5.64 -4.83
C ARG A 203 10.34 -4.84 -4.01
N LEU A 204 9.12 -4.69 -4.51
CA LEU A 204 8.06 -3.95 -3.84
C LEU A 204 6.72 -4.68 -3.97
N PHE A 205 6.06 -4.88 -2.84
CA PHE A 205 4.77 -5.54 -2.75
C PHE A 205 3.76 -4.62 -2.07
N LEU A 206 2.76 -4.19 -2.83
CA LEU A 206 1.78 -3.19 -2.45
C LEU A 206 0.44 -3.89 -2.25
N ILE A 207 -0.16 -3.75 -1.08
CA ILE A 207 -1.40 -4.44 -0.71
C ILE A 207 -2.46 -3.38 -0.40
N ASP A 208 -3.50 -3.33 -1.20
CA ASP A 208 -4.64 -2.45 -1.00
C ASP A 208 -5.79 -3.16 -0.29
N GLU A 209 -6.56 -2.38 0.45
CA GLU A 209 -7.70 -2.82 1.25
C GLU A 209 -7.41 -4.07 2.09
N VAL A 210 -6.34 -4.01 2.89
CA VAL A 210 -5.88 -5.16 3.68
C VAL A 210 -6.91 -5.62 4.73
N HIS A 211 -7.91 -4.81 5.04
CA HIS A 211 -9.05 -5.24 5.85
C HIS A 211 -9.79 -6.46 5.28
N VAL A 212 -9.63 -6.79 3.99
CA VAL A 212 -10.12 -8.05 3.39
C VAL A 212 -9.54 -9.28 4.07
N VAL A 213 -8.44 -9.16 4.83
CA VAL A 213 -7.93 -10.24 5.68
C VAL A 213 -8.96 -10.77 6.69
N LYS A 214 -9.95 -9.95 7.07
CA LYS A 214 -11.05 -10.34 7.97
C LYS A 214 -12.17 -11.12 7.27
N ASP A 215 -12.18 -11.15 5.94
CA ASP A 215 -13.11 -11.99 5.19
C ASP A 215 -12.70 -13.46 5.33
N ALA A 216 -13.61 -14.30 5.81
CA ALA A 216 -13.34 -15.71 6.08
C ALA A 216 -12.86 -16.51 4.85
N THR A 217 -13.23 -16.08 3.65
CA THR A 217 -12.86 -16.75 2.40
C THR A 217 -11.66 -16.11 1.72
N ARG A 218 -11.60 -14.78 1.72
CA ARG A 218 -10.59 -14.03 0.96
C ARG A 218 -9.32 -13.75 1.76
N GLY A 219 -9.45 -13.64 3.08
CA GLY A 219 -8.32 -13.40 3.98
C GLY A 219 -7.30 -14.52 3.97
N ALA A 220 -7.75 -15.78 3.95
CA ALA A 220 -6.85 -16.94 3.86
C ALA A 220 -5.96 -16.89 2.60
N THR A 221 -6.52 -16.45 1.46
CA THR A 221 -5.74 -16.33 0.22
C THR A 221 -4.67 -15.24 0.33
N LEU A 222 -5.04 -14.09 0.91
CA LEU A 222 -4.09 -13.00 1.14
C LEU A 222 -2.96 -13.42 2.08
N GLU A 223 -3.27 -14.12 3.17
CA GLU A 223 -2.28 -14.64 4.12
C GLU A 223 -1.29 -15.61 3.47
N VAL A 224 -1.81 -16.55 2.67
CA VAL A 224 -0.98 -17.51 1.93
C VAL A 224 -0.02 -16.78 0.98
N VAL A 225 -0.52 -15.79 0.25
CA VAL A 225 0.30 -14.98 -0.65
C VAL A 225 1.38 -14.21 0.11
N VAL A 226 1.00 -13.46 1.15
CA VAL A 226 1.95 -12.65 1.92
C VAL A 226 3.02 -13.54 2.56
N SER A 227 2.62 -14.67 3.14
CA SER A 227 3.54 -15.65 3.72
C SER A 227 4.52 -16.21 2.69
N ARG A 228 4.04 -16.54 1.48
CA ARG A 228 4.89 -17.00 0.37
C ARG A 228 5.90 -15.92 -0.04
N MET A 229 5.47 -14.68 -0.19
CA MET A 229 6.38 -13.58 -0.58
C MET A 229 7.44 -13.29 0.49
N LYS A 230 7.08 -13.39 1.78
CA LYS A 230 8.05 -13.30 2.87
C LYS A 230 9.05 -14.45 2.87
N ALA A 231 8.59 -15.68 2.63
CA ALA A 231 9.48 -16.83 2.52
C ALA A 231 10.47 -16.67 1.36
N VAL A 232 10.01 -16.18 0.20
CA VAL A 232 10.89 -15.85 -0.94
C VAL A 232 11.90 -14.76 -0.58
N ASN A 233 11.46 -13.70 0.11
CA ASN A 233 12.35 -12.62 0.54
C ASN A 233 13.43 -13.13 1.52
N ALA A 234 13.04 -13.97 2.49
CA ALA A 234 13.96 -14.56 3.45
C ALA A 234 14.97 -15.48 2.76
N TYR A 235 14.52 -16.33 1.83
CA TYR A 235 15.39 -17.19 1.04
C TYR A 235 16.39 -16.40 0.20
N ARG A 236 15.93 -15.33 -0.47
CA ARG A 236 16.78 -14.43 -1.27
C ARG A 236 17.85 -13.76 -0.41
N THR A 237 17.44 -13.23 0.74
CA THR A 237 18.35 -12.55 1.68
C THR A 237 19.41 -13.52 2.22
N ALA A 238 19.04 -14.77 2.46
CA ALA A 238 19.98 -15.81 2.90
C ALA A 238 20.97 -16.21 1.79
N GLN A 239 20.54 -16.25 0.53
CA GLN A 239 21.43 -16.60 -0.60
C GLN A 239 22.37 -15.47 -1.03
N ASN A 240 21.95 -14.22 -0.91
CA ASN A 240 22.77 -13.07 -1.27
C ASN A 240 22.68 -11.95 -0.21
N PRO A 241 23.37 -12.12 0.94
CA PRO A 241 23.34 -11.14 2.05
C PRO A 241 23.91 -9.77 1.65
N GLU A 242 24.94 -9.77 0.80
CA GLU A 242 25.62 -8.58 0.28
C GLU A 242 24.79 -7.84 -0.79
N GLY A 243 23.83 -8.53 -1.40
CA GLY A 243 23.07 -8.01 -2.54
C GLY A 243 22.16 -6.83 -2.20
N GLY A 244 21.83 -6.60 -0.92
CA GLY A 244 21.02 -5.45 -0.47
C GLY A 244 19.59 -5.38 -1.04
N LEU A 245 19.17 -6.37 -1.83
CA LEU A 245 17.88 -6.38 -2.52
C LEU A 245 16.81 -7.05 -1.65
N SER A 246 16.36 -6.36 -0.62
CA SER A 246 15.20 -6.78 0.19
C SER A 246 13.88 -6.38 -0.48
N MET A 247 12.88 -7.24 -0.38
CA MET A 247 11.50 -6.91 -0.76
C MET A 247 10.86 -6.02 0.31
N ARG A 248 10.33 -4.88 -0.12
CA ARG A 248 9.58 -3.93 0.72
C ARG A 248 8.09 -4.18 0.59
N PHE A 249 7.37 -4.16 1.71
CA PHE A 249 5.92 -4.28 1.76
C PHE A 249 5.27 -2.94 2.12
N ILE A 250 4.26 -2.53 1.38
CA ILE A 250 3.41 -1.37 1.73
C ILE A 250 1.97 -1.85 1.74
N ALA A 251 1.33 -1.77 2.88
CA ALA A 251 -0.04 -2.21 3.06
C ALA A 251 -0.92 -1.02 3.44
N VAL A 252 -2.08 -0.90 2.80
CA VAL A 252 -3.03 0.15 3.09
C VAL A 252 -4.43 -0.42 3.27
N SER A 253 -5.18 0.13 4.23
CA SER A 253 -6.55 -0.28 4.50
C SER A 253 -7.48 0.91 4.63
N ALA A 254 -8.72 0.78 4.14
CA ALA A 254 -9.82 1.60 4.61
C ALA A 254 -10.04 1.42 6.12
N THR A 255 -10.40 2.50 6.81
CA THR A 255 -11.09 2.41 8.09
C THR A 255 -12.51 1.90 7.80
N ILE A 256 -12.89 0.73 8.31
CA ILE A 256 -14.27 0.23 8.21
C ILE A 256 -15.11 0.98 9.26
N PRO A 257 -16.08 1.83 8.88
CA PRO A 257 -17.11 2.26 9.81
C PRO A 257 -18.03 1.07 10.11
N ASN A 258 -18.45 0.92 11.37
CA ASN A 258 -19.18 -0.24 11.88
C ASN A 258 -20.21 -0.84 10.90
N ILE A 259 -20.09 -2.14 10.62
CA ILE A 259 -21.12 -2.89 9.87
C ILE A 259 -22.42 -3.07 10.68
N CYS A 260 -22.40 -2.73 11.97
CA CYS A 260 -23.58 -2.72 12.85
C CYS A 260 -24.64 -1.67 12.47
N ASP A 261 -24.31 -0.68 11.64
CA ASP A 261 -25.29 0.32 11.17
C ASP A 261 -25.86 0.01 9.76
N VAL A 262 -25.34 -1.02 9.08
CA VAL A 262 -25.80 -1.44 7.73
C VAL A 262 -26.71 -2.67 7.79
N SER A 263 -26.82 -3.32 8.96
CA SER A 263 -27.82 -4.35 9.23
C SER A 263 -28.98 -3.78 10.06
N ARG A 264 -29.93 -3.12 9.39
CA ARG A 264 -31.32 -3.03 9.83
C ARG A 264 -32.22 -3.68 8.78
#